data_AF-A0A533UI83-F1
#
_entry.id   AF-A0A533UI83-F1
#
_cell.length_a   1.000
_cell.length_b   1.000
_cell.length_c   1.000
_cell.angle_alpha   90.00
_cell.angle_beta   90.00
_cell.angle_gamma   90.00
#
_symmetry.space_group_name_H-M   'P 1'
#
loop_
_entity.id
_entity.type
_entity.pdbx_description
1 polymer ?
#
loop_
_entity_poly.entity_id
_entity_poly.type
_entity_poly.pdbx_seq_one_letter_code
_entity_poly.pdbx_strand_id
1 'polypeptide(L)'
;MATQMSSARRGVATEEMKAVAKDEDVSIEWLMPKIANGSIIIPHNNERPQEIRVVGIGKGMKTKVNVNIGNSTLTNNLEEEIKKAKVAVKYHADTIMDLSDGGDVGLFRRTLLEAAPITFGTVPVYEAYNYGVEKNKNPLDITEDDFLKAFERNIKDGVDYTTIHSGITKEIAKRILSVKRHGGIVSKGGTITAAWMLKYDKENPYFEHFDYLIELARKYDVTFSLGDALRPGSILDSHDELQVQEMINVSRLTKQAHEKDVQVMVEGPGHVPLNEVAANVRLAKSLIGEVPYYVLGPLVTDVASGHDHIASAIGAAISASEGVDLLCYLTPSEHLALPTPEEVKAGLIAYRIAAHAGDLVKLREKAIRWDMEMTEARRTLNWEKQIALSIDPEEAARIHGRVGQINGNTVPCTMCGGACVYIMLPQQRYNTPEEIEKLQQAS
;
A
#
# COMPACT_ATOMS: atom_id res chain seq x y z
N MET A 1 0.15 -23.45 -13.39
CA MET A 1 -0.61 -23.65 -12.13
C MET A 1 -1.78 -22.67 -12.12
N ALA A 2 -2.69 -22.83 -11.14
CA ALA A 2 -3.82 -21.95 -10.78
C ALA A 2 -4.42 -21.13 -11.89
N THR A 3 -4.78 -19.84 -11.84
CA THR A 3 -4.68 -18.78 -10.82
C THR A 3 -5.55 -18.98 -9.58
N GLN A 4 -5.37 -18.16 -8.53
CA GLN A 4 -6.27 -18.11 -7.37
C GLN A 4 -7.73 -17.87 -7.79
N MET A 5 -7.97 -16.92 -8.70
CA MET A 5 -9.32 -16.63 -9.22
C MET A 5 -9.92 -17.85 -9.94
N SER A 6 -9.12 -18.53 -10.77
CA SER A 6 -9.55 -19.73 -11.49
C SER A 6 -9.84 -20.91 -10.54
N SER A 7 -9.01 -21.10 -9.51
CA SER A 7 -9.23 -22.09 -8.46
C SER A 7 -10.52 -21.82 -7.68
N ALA A 8 -10.74 -20.57 -7.27
CA ALA A 8 -11.95 -20.16 -6.56
C ALA A 8 -13.22 -20.40 -7.39
N ARG A 9 -13.20 -20.06 -8.69
CA ARG A 9 -14.32 -20.32 -9.63
C ARG A 9 -14.62 -21.80 -9.81
N ARG A 10 -13.61 -22.67 -9.66
CA ARG A 10 -13.77 -24.13 -9.67
C ARG A 10 -14.13 -24.73 -8.31
N GLY A 11 -14.25 -23.91 -7.26
CA GLY A 11 -14.51 -24.38 -5.90
C GLY A 11 -13.32 -25.11 -5.25
N VAL A 12 -12.10 -24.82 -5.69
CA VAL A 12 -10.87 -25.41 -5.15
C VAL A 12 -10.22 -24.43 -4.18
N ALA A 13 -10.20 -24.76 -2.89
CA ALA A 13 -9.52 -23.99 -1.86
C ALA A 13 -8.01 -24.27 -1.89
N THR A 14 -7.21 -23.26 -2.21
CA THR A 14 -5.74 -23.32 -2.21
C THR A 14 -5.18 -23.12 -0.80
N GLU A 15 -3.88 -23.37 -0.61
CA GLU A 15 -3.21 -23.11 0.67
C GLU A 15 -3.12 -21.61 0.95
N GLU A 16 -2.95 -20.77 -0.07
CA GLU A 16 -2.92 -19.32 0.10
C GLU A 16 -4.29 -18.80 0.57
N MET A 17 -5.39 -19.34 0.04
CA MET A 17 -6.75 -19.02 0.52
C MET A 17 -6.92 -19.40 2.00
N LYS A 18 -6.44 -20.58 2.41
CA LYS A 18 -6.51 -21.05 3.81
C LYS A 18 -5.69 -20.16 4.74
N ALA A 19 -4.49 -19.75 4.31
CA ALA A 19 -3.65 -18.84 5.07
C ALA A 19 -4.34 -17.48 5.27
N VAL A 20 -4.90 -16.90 4.21
CA VAL A 20 -5.61 -15.62 4.25
C VAL A 20 -6.89 -15.71 5.09
N ALA A 21 -7.67 -16.79 4.95
CA ALA A 21 -8.88 -16.98 5.76
C ALA A 21 -8.58 -17.02 7.25
N LYS A 22 -7.47 -17.67 7.63
CA LYS A 22 -6.98 -17.70 9.02
C LYS A 22 -6.53 -16.32 9.51
N ASP A 23 -5.74 -15.58 8.73
CA ASP A 23 -5.22 -14.25 9.12
C ASP A 23 -6.33 -13.19 9.30
N GLU A 24 -7.38 -13.30 8.49
CA GLU A 24 -8.53 -12.38 8.49
C GLU A 24 -9.68 -12.84 9.40
N ASP A 25 -9.56 -14.00 10.06
CA ASP A 25 -10.60 -14.59 10.92
C ASP A 25 -11.93 -14.71 10.16
N VAL A 26 -11.90 -15.40 9.01
CA VAL A 26 -13.05 -15.67 8.13
C VAL A 26 -13.04 -17.13 7.67
N SER A 27 -14.20 -17.64 7.22
CA SER A 27 -14.28 -19.00 6.66
C SER A 27 -13.87 -19.04 5.18
N ILE A 28 -13.44 -20.21 4.72
CA ILE A 28 -13.08 -20.43 3.31
C ILE A 28 -14.32 -20.31 2.41
N GLU A 29 -15.48 -20.75 2.89
CA GLU A 29 -16.76 -20.65 2.20
C GLU A 29 -17.17 -19.20 1.97
N TRP A 30 -16.79 -18.29 2.87
CA TRP A 30 -17.00 -16.85 2.70
C TRP A 30 -15.98 -16.24 1.73
N LEU A 31 -14.72 -16.66 1.79
CA LEU A 31 -13.61 -16.09 1.02
C LEU A 31 -13.65 -16.48 -0.47
N MET A 32 -13.84 -17.76 -0.78
CA MET A 32 -13.80 -18.27 -2.17
C MET A 32 -14.72 -17.51 -3.14
N PRO A 33 -16.02 -17.27 -2.88
CA PRO A 33 -16.86 -16.56 -3.84
C PRO A 33 -16.41 -15.11 -4.09
N LYS A 34 -15.70 -14.49 -3.14
CA LYS A 34 -15.14 -13.14 -3.27
C LYS A 34 -13.87 -13.10 -4.09
N ILE A 35 -13.07 -14.15 -4.04
CA ILE A 35 -11.93 -14.33 -4.95
C ILE A 35 -12.46 -14.64 -6.37
N ALA A 36 -13.46 -15.51 -6.47
CA ALA A 36 -14.04 -15.92 -7.76
C ALA A 36 -14.67 -14.74 -8.54
N ASN A 37 -15.25 -13.77 -7.84
CA ASN A 37 -15.83 -12.57 -8.46
C ASN A 37 -14.86 -11.38 -8.54
N GLY A 38 -13.65 -11.51 -7.99
CA GLY A 38 -12.60 -10.48 -8.02
C GLY A 38 -12.79 -9.31 -7.05
N SER A 39 -13.63 -9.46 -6.01
CA SER A 39 -13.76 -8.48 -4.92
C SER A 39 -12.66 -8.61 -3.86
N ILE A 40 -11.96 -9.74 -3.85
CA ILE A 40 -10.78 -10.01 -3.05
C ILE A 40 -9.73 -10.64 -3.95
N ILE A 41 -8.48 -10.21 -3.83
CA ILE A 41 -7.32 -10.81 -4.49
C ILE A 41 -6.34 -11.36 -3.46
N ILE A 42 -5.56 -12.34 -3.89
CA ILE A 42 -4.38 -12.84 -3.17
C ILE A 42 -3.22 -12.82 -4.17
N PRO A 43 -2.41 -11.74 -4.19
CA PRO A 43 -1.28 -11.66 -5.10
C PRO A 43 -0.21 -12.65 -4.68
N HIS A 44 0.00 -13.67 -5.51
CA HIS A 44 1.01 -14.70 -5.28
C HIS A 44 1.38 -15.36 -6.61
N ASN A 45 2.61 -15.10 -7.07
CA ASN A 45 3.09 -15.64 -8.33
C ASN A 45 3.45 -17.13 -8.18
N ASN A 46 3.07 -17.94 -9.16
CA ASN A 46 3.36 -19.38 -9.22
C ASN A 46 4.87 -19.70 -9.26
N GLU A 47 5.71 -18.78 -9.73
CA GLU A 47 7.16 -18.92 -9.78
C GLU A 47 7.85 -18.35 -8.53
N ARG A 48 7.09 -17.87 -7.52
CA ARG A 48 7.68 -17.35 -6.29
C ARG A 48 8.49 -18.46 -5.62
N PRO A 49 9.83 -18.33 -5.51
CA PRO A 49 10.65 -19.44 -5.04
C PRO A 49 10.68 -19.54 -3.51
N GLN A 50 10.35 -18.47 -2.80
CA GLN A 50 10.32 -18.44 -1.34
C GLN A 50 8.91 -18.71 -0.81
N GLU A 51 8.81 -19.37 0.34
CA GLU A 51 7.59 -19.32 1.14
C GLU A 51 7.43 -17.91 1.73
N ILE A 52 6.30 -17.27 1.44
CA ILE A 52 6.04 -15.89 1.86
C ILE A 52 4.76 -15.78 2.68
N ARG A 53 4.68 -14.73 3.50
CA ARG A 53 3.40 -14.34 4.08
C ARG A 53 2.56 -13.68 2.99
N VAL A 54 1.54 -14.39 2.51
CA VAL A 54 0.53 -13.86 1.58
C VAL A 54 -0.55 -13.06 2.34
N VAL A 55 -1.14 -12.08 1.66
CA VAL A 55 -2.22 -11.26 2.20
C VAL A 55 -3.41 -11.24 1.25
N GLY A 56 -4.62 -11.24 1.82
CA GLY A 56 -5.84 -10.96 1.06
C GLY A 56 -6.10 -9.46 1.01
N ILE A 57 -6.44 -8.95 -0.17
CA ILE A 57 -6.71 -7.52 -0.40
C ILE A 57 -8.11 -7.39 -0.99
N GLY A 58 -9.02 -6.69 -0.29
CA GLY A 58 -10.37 -6.44 -0.79
C GLY A 58 -11.43 -6.25 0.29
N LYS A 59 -12.68 -6.15 -0.16
CA LYS A 59 -13.81 -5.75 0.69
C LYS A 59 -14.08 -6.77 1.79
N GLY A 60 -14.14 -6.28 3.03
CA GLY A 60 -14.41 -7.10 4.21
C GLY A 60 -13.15 -7.62 4.91
N MET A 61 -11.96 -7.30 4.38
CA MET A 61 -10.66 -7.57 5.01
C MET A 61 -10.05 -6.30 5.60
N LYS A 62 -9.13 -6.47 6.55
CA LYS A 62 -8.35 -5.35 7.11
C LYS A 62 -7.70 -4.53 6.00
N THR A 63 -7.63 -3.22 6.15
CA THR A 63 -6.91 -2.37 5.19
C THR A 63 -5.43 -2.72 5.20
N LYS A 64 -4.85 -2.97 4.02
CA LYS A 64 -3.45 -3.33 3.87
C LYS A 64 -2.59 -2.09 3.62
N VAL A 65 -1.31 -2.17 3.96
CA VAL A 65 -0.32 -1.10 3.75
C VAL A 65 0.82 -1.60 2.89
N ASN A 66 1.06 -0.90 1.78
CA ASN A 66 2.20 -1.09 0.91
C ASN A 66 3.35 -0.13 1.27
N VAL A 67 4.57 -0.65 1.24
CA VAL A 67 5.81 0.13 1.34
C VAL A 67 6.50 0.16 -0.02
N ASN A 68 6.92 1.34 -0.47
CA ASN A 68 7.77 1.48 -1.64
C ASN A 68 9.24 1.59 -1.22
N ILE A 69 10.10 0.82 -1.87
CA ILE A 69 11.55 0.96 -1.81
C ILE A 69 12.08 1.03 -3.24
N GLY A 70 13.38 1.22 -3.40
CA GLY A 70 14.02 1.23 -4.70
C GLY A 70 15.08 2.31 -4.83
N ASN A 71 16.01 2.04 -5.74
CA ASN A 71 17.09 2.96 -6.06
C ASN A 71 16.69 3.97 -7.14
N SER A 72 17.62 4.90 -7.45
CA SER A 72 17.48 5.77 -8.62
C SER A 72 18.74 5.78 -9.47
N THR A 73 18.67 6.33 -10.69
CA THR A 73 19.85 6.58 -11.53
C THR A 73 20.93 7.44 -10.87
N LEU A 74 20.61 8.19 -9.81
CA LEU A 74 21.55 9.04 -9.06
C LEU A 74 22.15 8.35 -7.83
N THR A 75 21.54 7.26 -7.36
CA THR A 75 21.96 6.60 -6.12
C THR A 75 21.69 5.11 -6.24
N ASN A 76 22.77 4.32 -6.29
CA ASN A 76 22.72 2.88 -6.51
C ASN A 76 23.36 2.14 -5.33
N ASN A 77 22.61 1.97 -4.23
CA ASN A 77 23.08 1.32 -3.01
C ASN A 77 22.18 0.14 -2.61
N LEU A 78 22.57 -1.06 -3.02
CA LEU A 78 21.81 -2.28 -2.76
C LEU A 78 21.71 -2.61 -1.27
N GLU A 79 22.77 -2.40 -0.50
CA GLU A 79 22.76 -2.68 0.94
C GLU A 79 21.75 -1.82 1.68
N GLU A 80 21.59 -0.56 1.27
CA GLU A 80 20.62 0.35 1.86
C GLU A 80 19.18 -0.08 1.54
N GLU A 81 18.90 -0.48 0.29
CA GLU A 81 17.57 -1.01 -0.07
C GLU A 81 17.25 -2.31 0.68
N ILE A 82 18.24 -3.18 0.90
CA ILE A 82 18.07 -4.37 1.75
C ILE A 82 17.71 -3.98 3.19
N LYS A 83 18.32 -2.94 3.76
CA LYS A 83 17.96 -2.47 5.10
C LYS A 83 16.53 -1.95 5.14
N LYS A 84 16.10 -1.16 4.15
CA LYS A 84 14.72 -0.67 4.03
C LYS A 84 13.72 -1.82 3.93
N ALA A 85 14.00 -2.82 3.09
CA ALA A 85 13.19 -4.03 2.96
C ALA A 85 13.04 -4.77 4.31
N LYS A 86 14.15 -4.98 5.02
CA LYS A 86 14.15 -5.62 6.35
C LYS A 86 13.37 -4.81 7.38
N VAL A 87 13.47 -3.48 7.35
CA VAL A 87 12.66 -2.60 8.21
C VAL A 87 11.18 -2.76 7.89
N ALA A 88 10.79 -2.73 6.61
CA ALA A 88 9.40 -2.92 6.20
C ALA A 88 8.82 -4.24 6.73
N VAL A 89 9.56 -5.35 6.60
CA VAL A 89 9.16 -6.66 7.13
C VAL A 89 9.10 -6.66 8.67
N LYS A 90 10.12 -6.10 9.34
CA LYS A 90 10.18 -6.03 10.82
C LYS A 90 8.95 -5.33 11.40
N TYR A 91 8.50 -4.25 10.77
CA TYR A 91 7.34 -3.47 11.19
C TYR A 91 6.04 -3.88 10.47
N HIS A 92 6.01 -5.10 9.95
CA HIS A 92 4.82 -5.77 9.43
C HIS A 92 4.14 -5.04 8.27
N ALA A 93 4.88 -4.56 7.27
CA ALA A 93 4.29 -4.19 5.97
C ALA A 93 3.49 -5.37 5.40
N ASP A 94 2.35 -5.08 4.74
CA ASP A 94 1.53 -6.13 4.12
C ASP A 94 2.03 -6.48 2.73
N THR A 95 2.45 -5.46 1.97
CA THR A 95 3.10 -5.62 0.68
C THR A 95 4.30 -4.68 0.57
N ILE A 96 5.21 -4.98 -0.36
CA ILE A 96 6.31 -4.10 -0.72
C ILE A 96 6.37 -3.95 -2.23
N MET A 97 6.83 -2.80 -2.72
CA MET A 97 7.18 -2.60 -4.13
C MET A 97 8.64 -2.19 -4.30
N ASP A 98 9.31 -2.80 -5.27
CA ASP A 98 10.58 -2.31 -5.79
C ASP A 98 10.35 -1.37 -6.99
N LEU A 99 10.73 -0.11 -6.80
CA LEU A 99 10.61 0.97 -7.77
C LEU A 99 11.97 1.37 -8.40
N SER A 100 12.99 0.53 -8.23
CA SER A 100 14.34 0.73 -8.76
C SER A 100 14.33 1.01 -10.26
N ASP A 101 15.05 2.05 -10.69
CA ASP A 101 15.22 2.43 -12.11
C ASP A 101 16.67 2.71 -12.51
N GLY A 102 17.62 2.51 -11.59
CA GLY A 102 19.05 2.76 -11.80
C GLY A 102 19.89 1.48 -11.70
N GLY A 103 21.01 1.46 -12.42
CA GLY A 103 21.96 0.34 -12.34
C GLY A 103 21.37 -1.00 -12.82
N ASP A 104 21.73 -2.10 -12.14
CA ASP A 104 21.21 -3.43 -12.44
C ASP A 104 19.89 -3.68 -11.69
N VAL A 105 18.78 -3.19 -12.27
CA VAL A 105 17.44 -3.32 -11.71
C VAL A 105 17.04 -4.79 -11.49
N GLY A 106 17.52 -5.71 -12.34
CA GLY A 106 17.24 -7.13 -12.18
C GLY A 106 17.92 -7.73 -10.95
N LEU A 107 19.17 -7.32 -10.66
CA LEU A 107 19.87 -7.69 -9.43
C LEU A 107 19.15 -7.16 -8.18
N PHE A 108 18.73 -5.89 -8.20
CA PHE A 108 17.96 -5.31 -7.10
C PHE A 108 16.69 -6.10 -6.83
N ARG A 109 15.84 -6.29 -7.85
CA ARG A 109 14.59 -7.04 -7.73
C ARG A 109 14.79 -8.42 -7.10
N ARG A 110 15.69 -9.24 -7.65
CA ARG A 110 15.93 -10.61 -7.14
C ARG A 110 16.44 -10.60 -5.70
N THR A 111 17.32 -9.68 -5.36
CA THR A 111 17.85 -9.56 -4.00
C THR A 111 16.80 -9.09 -3.00
N LEU A 112 15.93 -8.16 -3.41
CA LEU A 112 14.87 -7.62 -2.56
C LEU A 112 13.71 -8.61 -2.38
N LEU A 113 13.40 -9.43 -3.39
CA LEU A 113 12.48 -10.57 -3.26
C LEU A 113 12.90 -11.55 -2.16
N GLU A 114 14.21 -11.80 -2.02
CA GLU A 114 14.76 -12.63 -0.95
C GLU A 114 14.76 -11.91 0.41
N ALA A 115 15.09 -10.61 0.43
CA ALA A 115 15.17 -9.82 1.65
C ALA A 115 13.79 -9.53 2.28
N ALA A 116 12.72 -9.54 1.46
CA ALA A 116 11.35 -9.29 1.88
C ALA A 116 10.41 -10.46 1.51
N PRO A 117 10.30 -11.50 2.37
CA PRO A 117 9.43 -12.66 2.15
C PRO A 117 7.95 -12.34 2.43
N ILE A 118 7.44 -11.29 1.81
CA ILE A 118 6.05 -10.83 1.79
C ILE A 118 5.63 -10.56 0.35
N THR A 119 4.33 -10.34 0.12
CA THR A 119 3.80 -9.99 -1.20
C THR A 119 4.54 -8.81 -1.83
N PHE A 120 5.04 -8.99 -3.05
CA PHE A 120 6.02 -8.12 -3.70
C PHE A 120 5.54 -7.64 -5.07
N GLY A 121 5.62 -6.33 -5.30
CA GLY A 121 5.24 -5.69 -6.55
C GLY A 121 6.35 -4.93 -7.24
N THR A 122 6.16 -4.65 -8.54
CA THR A 122 7.08 -3.80 -9.32
C THR A 122 6.33 -2.96 -10.33
N VAL A 123 7.03 -2.01 -10.97
CA VAL A 123 6.53 -1.25 -12.12
C VAL A 123 7.42 -1.53 -13.33
N PRO A 124 7.08 -2.51 -14.19
CA PRO A 124 8.01 -3.01 -15.21
C PRO A 124 8.54 -1.95 -16.19
N VAL A 125 7.80 -0.88 -16.45
CA VAL A 125 8.26 0.22 -17.31
C VAL A 125 9.54 0.89 -16.79
N TYR A 126 9.85 0.78 -15.51
CA TYR A 126 11.09 1.33 -14.94
C TYR A 126 12.32 0.53 -15.39
N GLU A 127 12.20 -0.78 -15.56
CA GLU A 127 13.27 -1.60 -16.14
C GLU A 127 13.43 -1.35 -17.64
N ALA A 128 12.33 -1.13 -18.37
CA ALA A 128 12.38 -0.73 -19.78
C ALA A 128 13.08 0.65 -19.93
N TYR A 129 12.71 1.61 -19.10
CA TYR A 129 13.36 2.92 -19.02
C TYR A 129 14.86 2.80 -18.72
N ASN A 130 15.23 2.04 -17.69
CA ASN A 130 16.61 1.79 -17.32
C ASN A 130 17.41 1.19 -18.49
N TYR A 131 16.83 0.24 -19.23
CA TYR A 131 17.45 -0.33 -20.41
C TYR A 131 17.77 0.74 -21.48
N GLY A 132 16.83 1.64 -21.77
CA GLY A 132 17.05 2.76 -22.69
C GLY A 132 18.15 3.72 -22.24
N VAL A 133 18.20 4.02 -20.93
CA VAL A 133 19.29 4.84 -20.33
C VAL A 133 20.64 4.15 -20.49
N GLU A 134 20.75 2.89 -20.10
CA GLU A 134 22.02 2.17 -20.04
C GLU A 134 22.57 1.82 -21.42
N LYS A 135 21.71 1.28 -22.31
CA LYS A 135 22.13 0.78 -23.64
C LYS A 135 22.14 1.87 -24.70
N ASN A 136 21.10 2.71 -24.73
CA ASN A 136 20.87 3.63 -25.85
C ASN A 136 21.22 5.07 -25.52
N LYS A 137 21.60 5.36 -24.26
CA LYS A 137 21.87 6.71 -23.73
C LYS A 137 20.71 7.69 -23.96
N ASN A 138 19.52 7.14 -24.19
CA ASN A 138 18.27 7.87 -24.35
C ASN A 138 17.15 7.00 -23.75
N PRO A 139 16.51 7.44 -22.65
CA PRO A 139 15.49 6.65 -21.96
C PRO A 139 14.27 6.33 -22.82
N LEU A 140 13.98 7.16 -23.82
CA LEU A 140 12.85 6.97 -24.72
C LEU A 140 13.24 6.20 -25.98
N ASP A 141 14.50 5.84 -26.17
CA ASP A 141 14.90 4.99 -27.30
C ASP A 141 14.71 3.52 -26.93
N ILE A 142 13.45 3.12 -26.76
CA ILE A 142 13.02 1.77 -26.43
C ILE A 142 11.89 1.37 -27.37
N THR A 143 11.65 0.08 -27.53
CA THR A 143 10.61 -0.48 -28.42
C THR A 143 9.42 -0.98 -27.60
N GLU A 144 8.29 -1.26 -28.25
CA GLU A 144 7.14 -1.95 -27.61
C GLU A 144 7.59 -3.26 -26.94
N ASP A 145 8.43 -4.02 -27.64
CA ASP A 145 9.04 -5.25 -27.13
C ASP A 145 9.80 -5.04 -25.82
N ASP A 146 10.44 -3.89 -25.60
CA ASP A 146 11.19 -3.63 -24.37
C ASP A 146 10.25 -3.44 -23.17
N PHE A 147 9.07 -2.84 -23.37
CA PHE A 147 8.01 -2.78 -22.35
C PHE A 147 7.52 -4.19 -21.98
N LEU A 148 7.25 -5.02 -23.00
CA LEU A 148 6.73 -6.38 -22.81
C LEU A 148 7.79 -7.32 -22.20
N LYS A 149 9.05 -7.24 -22.67
CA LYS A 149 10.18 -8.00 -22.10
C LYS A 149 10.48 -7.60 -20.67
N ALA A 150 10.32 -6.32 -20.32
CA ALA A 150 10.44 -5.90 -18.92
C ALA A 150 9.35 -6.56 -18.07
N PHE A 151 8.08 -6.49 -18.49
CA PHE A 151 6.98 -7.19 -17.80
C PHE A 151 7.28 -8.69 -17.64
N GLU A 152 7.65 -9.37 -18.72
CA GLU A 152 8.00 -10.80 -18.69
C GLU A 152 9.15 -11.14 -17.74
N ARG A 153 10.19 -10.33 -17.67
CA ARG A 153 11.33 -10.56 -16.77
C ARG A 153 10.90 -10.45 -15.30
N ASN A 154 10.08 -9.46 -14.97
CA ASN A 154 9.57 -9.27 -13.61
C ASN A 154 8.74 -10.47 -13.15
N ILE A 155 7.79 -10.92 -13.97
CA ILE A 155 6.93 -12.06 -13.60
C ILE A 155 7.70 -13.38 -13.55
N LYS A 156 8.73 -13.57 -14.40
CA LYS A 156 9.59 -14.77 -14.35
C LYS A 156 10.50 -14.80 -13.13
N ASP A 157 10.86 -13.64 -12.58
CA ASP A 157 11.62 -13.55 -11.33
C ASP A 157 10.75 -13.81 -10.09
N GLY A 158 9.42 -13.96 -10.22
CA GLY A 158 8.51 -14.27 -9.12
C GLY A 158 7.80 -13.06 -8.49
N VAL A 159 7.68 -11.93 -9.20
CA VAL A 159 6.91 -10.77 -8.74
C VAL A 159 5.41 -11.10 -8.68
N ASP A 160 4.74 -10.80 -7.56
CA ASP A 160 3.33 -11.19 -7.30
C ASP A 160 2.31 -10.29 -7.99
N TYR A 161 2.63 -9.00 -8.12
CA TYR A 161 1.79 -8.04 -8.82
C TYR A 161 2.61 -7.00 -9.56
N THR A 162 2.07 -6.48 -10.65
CA THR A 162 2.77 -5.45 -11.44
C THR A 162 1.87 -4.26 -11.70
N THR A 163 2.42 -3.07 -11.51
CA THR A 163 1.77 -1.84 -11.94
C THR A 163 2.01 -1.62 -13.42
N ILE A 164 0.94 -1.66 -14.21
CA ILE A 164 0.97 -1.35 -15.64
C ILE A 164 0.05 -0.16 -15.91
N HIS A 165 0.60 0.84 -16.60
CA HIS A 165 -0.10 2.08 -16.91
C HIS A 165 -0.87 1.94 -18.23
N SER A 166 -1.78 0.98 -18.31
CA SER A 166 -2.53 0.66 -19.54
C SER A 166 -3.75 1.56 -19.76
N GLY A 167 -4.12 2.41 -18.80
CA GLY A 167 -5.31 3.28 -18.88
C GLY A 167 -5.15 4.50 -19.79
N ILE A 168 -3.91 4.91 -20.09
CA ILE A 168 -3.58 6.02 -20.99
C ILE A 168 -3.55 5.56 -22.45
N THR A 169 -4.50 6.05 -23.25
CA THR A 169 -4.56 5.81 -24.69
C THR A 169 -3.85 6.92 -25.48
N LYS A 170 -3.58 6.70 -26.77
CA LYS A 170 -2.96 7.68 -27.67
C LYS A 170 -3.73 8.99 -27.73
N GLU A 171 -5.06 8.92 -27.68
CA GLU A 171 -5.91 10.11 -27.61
C GLU A 171 -5.64 10.92 -26.34
N ILE A 172 -5.68 10.26 -25.19
CA ILE A 172 -5.41 10.88 -23.89
C ILE A 172 -3.98 11.45 -23.88
N ALA A 173 -3.00 10.70 -24.39
CA ALA A 173 -1.62 11.13 -24.46
C ALA A 173 -1.45 12.45 -25.24
N LYS A 174 -2.16 12.61 -26.36
CA LYS A 174 -2.19 13.87 -27.12
C LYS A 174 -2.87 15.01 -26.34
N ARG A 175 -3.94 14.67 -25.60
CA ARG A 175 -4.72 15.64 -24.83
C ARG A 175 -3.93 16.27 -23.68
N ILE A 176 -2.99 15.53 -23.08
CA ILE A 176 -2.05 16.03 -22.06
C ILE A 176 -1.38 17.35 -22.48
N LEU A 177 -1.04 17.51 -23.77
CA LEU A 177 -0.38 18.73 -24.27
C LEU A 177 -1.29 19.97 -24.25
N SER A 178 -2.61 19.77 -24.18
CA SER A 178 -3.62 20.83 -24.21
C SER A 178 -4.19 21.16 -22.83
N VAL A 179 -4.26 20.16 -21.93
CA VAL A 179 -4.80 20.32 -20.57
C VAL A 179 -3.76 20.99 -19.68
N LYS A 180 -4.17 22.07 -19.00
CA LYS A 180 -3.31 22.82 -18.10
C LYS A 180 -3.52 22.39 -16.65
N ARG A 181 -2.80 21.35 -16.23
CA ARG A 181 -2.67 20.99 -14.81
C ARG A 181 -1.70 21.91 -14.09
N HIS A 182 -1.92 22.11 -12.80
CA HIS A 182 -1.04 22.83 -11.90
C HIS A 182 0.23 22.02 -11.56
N GLY A 183 0.06 20.76 -11.19
CA GLY A 183 1.13 19.81 -10.87
C GLY A 183 1.59 18.96 -12.06
N GLY A 184 0.91 19.05 -13.21
CA GLY A 184 1.26 18.29 -14.41
C GLY A 184 0.99 16.79 -14.29
N ILE A 185 1.85 15.97 -14.89
CA ILE A 185 1.81 14.51 -14.76
C ILE A 185 2.93 14.07 -13.84
N VAL A 186 2.54 13.49 -12.71
CA VAL A 186 3.47 13.14 -11.62
C VAL A 186 3.73 11.64 -11.52
N SER A 187 3.02 10.80 -12.29
CA SER A 187 3.34 9.38 -12.37
C SER A 187 4.60 9.18 -13.20
N LYS A 188 5.67 8.64 -12.59
CA LYS A 188 6.90 8.27 -13.33
C LYS A 188 6.59 7.35 -14.50
N GLY A 189 5.82 6.28 -14.25
CA GLY A 189 5.46 5.30 -15.28
C GLY A 189 4.49 5.87 -16.33
N GLY A 190 3.55 6.72 -15.90
CA GLY A 190 2.68 7.45 -16.80
C GLY A 190 3.44 8.39 -17.73
N THR A 191 4.39 9.16 -17.19
CA THR A 191 5.25 10.07 -17.95
C THR A 191 6.13 9.33 -18.95
N ILE A 192 6.80 8.24 -18.55
CA ILE A 192 7.63 7.44 -19.47
C ILE A 192 6.79 6.92 -20.64
N THR A 193 5.61 6.36 -20.34
CA THR A 193 4.71 5.77 -21.34
C THR A 193 4.15 6.84 -22.28
N ALA A 194 3.61 7.94 -21.74
CA ALA A 194 3.06 9.03 -22.54
C ALA A 194 4.13 9.72 -23.40
N ALA A 195 5.32 9.97 -22.86
CA ALA A 195 6.42 10.56 -23.62
C ALA A 195 6.87 9.67 -24.78
N TRP A 196 6.93 8.35 -24.56
CA TRP A 196 7.22 7.38 -25.63
C TRP A 196 6.14 7.39 -26.72
N MET A 197 4.86 7.34 -26.33
CA MET A 197 3.72 7.37 -27.25
C MET A 197 3.73 8.64 -28.12
N LEU A 198 4.01 9.80 -27.51
CA LEU A 198 4.07 11.08 -28.21
C LEU A 198 5.29 11.18 -29.15
N LYS A 199 6.45 10.66 -28.75
CA LYS A 199 7.67 10.66 -29.56
C LYS A 199 7.52 9.83 -30.83
N TYR A 200 6.89 8.66 -30.74
CA TYR A 200 6.76 7.72 -31.86
C TYR A 200 5.38 7.77 -32.55
N ASP A 201 4.46 8.61 -32.07
CA ASP A 201 3.05 8.64 -32.47
C ASP A 201 2.44 7.23 -32.50
N LYS A 202 2.56 6.49 -31.40
CA LYS A 202 2.07 5.11 -31.23
C LYS A 202 1.09 4.97 -30.09
N GLU A 203 0.33 3.88 -30.10
CA GLU A 203 -0.53 3.52 -28.97
C GLU A 203 0.32 3.00 -27.81
N ASN A 204 -0.25 3.02 -26.61
CA ASN A 204 0.38 2.50 -25.41
C ASN A 204 0.64 0.99 -25.56
N PRO A 205 1.91 0.53 -25.43
CA PRO A 205 2.23 -0.89 -25.59
C PRO A 205 1.45 -1.82 -24.64
N TYR A 206 1.16 -1.37 -23.42
CA TYR A 206 0.38 -2.17 -22.47
C TYR A 206 -1.12 -2.20 -22.80
N PHE A 207 -1.63 -1.18 -23.49
CA PHE A 207 -3.02 -1.15 -23.96
C PHE A 207 -3.18 -1.98 -25.24
N GLU A 208 -2.30 -1.77 -26.21
CA GLU A 208 -2.32 -2.47 -27.51
C GLU A 208 -2.14 -3.98 -27.36
N HIS A 209 -1.26 -4.41 -26.45
CA HIS A 209 -0.94 -5.83 -26.22
C HIS A 209 -1.57 -6.39 -24.93
N PHE A 210 -2.69 -5.83 -24.45
CA PHE A 210 -3.28 -6.20 -23.16
C PHE A 210 -3.69 -7.68 -23.08
N ASP A 211 -4.21 -8.27 -24.17
CA ASP A 211 -4.54 -9.71 -24.21
C ASP A 211 -3.30 -10.60 -24.02
N TYR A 212 -2.16 -10.21 -24.60
CA TYR A 212 -0.89 -10.92 -24.40
C TYR A 212 -0.43 -10.86 -22.94
N LEU A 213 -0.56 -9.68 -22.30
CA LEU A 213 -0.27 -9.53 -20.88
C LEU A 213 -1.19 -10.39 -20.02
N ILE A 214 -2.48 -10.48 -20.35
CA ILE A 214 -3.43 -11.37 -19.67
C ILE A 214 -2.98 -12.83 -19.77
N GLU A 215 -2.55 -13.30 -20.94
CA GLU A 215 -2.06 -14.68 -21.10
C GLU A 215 -0.88 -14.99 -20.18
N LEU A 216 0.07 -14.06 -20.09
CA LEU A 216 1.20 -14.17 -19.17
C LEU A 216 0.76 -14.10 -17.70
N ALA A 217 -0.06 -13.13 -17.34
CA ALA A 217 -0.57 -12.97 -15.97
C ALA A 217 -1.33 -14.23 -15.50
N ARG A 218 -2.13 -14.85 -16.38
CA ARG A 218 -2.79 -16.14 -16.10
C ARG A 218 -1.80 -17.28 -15.87
N LYS A 219 -0.77 -17.36 -16.70
CA LYS A 219 0.23 -18.44 -16.62
C LYS A 219 0.99 -18.40 -15.28
N TYR A 220 1.35 -17.19 -14.87
CA TYR A 220 2.19 -16.95 -13.68
C TYR A 220 1.37 -16.60 -12.42
N ASP A 221 0.06 -16.44 -12.50
CA ASP A 221 -0.81 -15.92 -11.42
C ASP A 221 -0.35 -14.55 -10.87
N VAL A 222 0.05 -13.67 -11.78
CA VAL A 222 0.42 -12.30 -11.43
C VAL A 222 -0.84 -11.45 -11.41
N THR A 223 -1.01 -10.68 -10.33
CA THR A 223 -2.09 -9.71 -10.21
C THR A 223 -1.74 -8.44 -10.99
N PHE A 224 -2.68 -7.91 -11.76
CA PHE A 224 -2.53 -6.56 -12.28
C PHE A 224 -2.87 -5.52 -11.23
N SER A 225 -1.95 -4.59 -11.00
CA SER A 225 -2.25 -3.28 -10.44
C SER A 225 -2.41 -2.31 -11.60
N LEU A 226 -3.65 -1.97 -11.98
CA LEU A 226 -3.86 -1.08 -13.11
C LEU A 226 -3.60 0.36 -12.65
N GLY A 227 -2.48 0.91 -13.12
CA GLY A 227 -1.88 2.14 -12.61
C GLY A 227 -2.68 3.41 -12.95
N ASP A 228 -2.45 4.45 -12.16
CA ASP A 228 -3.06 5.77 -12.28
C ASP A 228 -2.08 6.79 -12.90
N ALA A 229 -1.73 6.60 -14.17
CA ALA A 229 -0.76 7.42 -14.90
C ALA A 229 -1.06 8.93 -14.82
N LEU A 230 -2.35 9.27 -14.73
CA LEU A 230 -2.90 10.61 -14.72
C LEU A 230 -3.50 10.95 -13.37
N ARG A 231 -2.99 10.40 -12.27
CA ARG A 231 -3.34 10.91 -10.94
C ARG A 231 -2.98 12.39 -10.78
N PRO A 232 -3.72 13.14 -9.95
CA PRO A 232 -3.39 14.51 -9.60
C PRO A 232 -2.11 14.58 -8.75
N GLY A 233 -1.21 15.50 -9.13
CA GLY A 233 0.02 15.82 -8.40
C GLY A 233 -0.04 17.10 -7.59
N SER A 234 -1.21 17.74 -7.56
CA SER A 234 -1.54 18.86 -6.68
C SER A 234 -2.99 18.74 -6.32
N ILE A 235 -3.37 19.24 -5.14
CA ILE A 235 -4.79 19.32 -4.74
C ILE A 235 -5.64 20.12 -5.74
N LEU A 236 -5.01 20.98 -6.56
CA LEU A 236 -5.68 21.79 -7.58
C LEU A 236 -6.04 21.02 -8.86
N ASP A 237 -5.48 19.80 -9.03
CA ASP A 237 -5.73 18.95 -10.21
C ASP A 237 -6.72 17.82 -9.92
N SER A 238 -7.28 17.77 -8.71
CA SER A 238 -8.18 16.70 -8.30
C SER A 238 -9.46 16.70 -9.13
N HIS A 239 -9.89 15.50 -9.54
CA HIS A 239 -11.08 15.26 -10.35
C HIS A 239 -11.08 15.93 -11.74
N ASP A 240 -9.92 16.25 -12.29
CA ASP A 240 -9.84 16.78 -13.64
C ASP A 240 -10.22 15.75 -14.72
N GLU A 241 -10.33 16.21 -15.96
CA GLU A 241 -10.76 15.34 -17.06
C GLU A 241 -9.80 14.19 -17.35
N LEU A 242 -8.49 14.39 -17.15
CA LEU A 242 -7.47 13.38 -17.43
C LEU A 242 -7.54 12.24 -16.42
N GLN A 243 -7.69 12.55 -15.14
CA GLN A 243 -7.86 11.55 -14.07
C GLN A 243 -9.11 10.70 -14.32
N VAL A 244 -10.25 11.35 -14.60
CA VAL A 244 -11.52 10.64 -14.77
C VAL A 244 -11.53 9.80 -16.05
N GLN A 245 -10.95 10.30 -17.15
CA GLN A 245 -10.85 9.53 -18.40
C GLN A 245 -10.01 8.26 -18.24
N GLU A 246 -8.86 8.33 -17.56
CA GLU A 246 -8.06 7.15 -17.29
C GLU A 246 -8.82 6.14 -16.42
N MET A 247 -9.49 6.60 -15.36
CA MET A 247 -10.27 5.75 -14.47
C MET A 247 -11.36 4.97 -15.23
N ILE A 248 -12.02 5.59 -16.21
CA ILE A 248 -12.98 4.93 -17.09
C ILE A 248 -12.31 3.82 -17.92
N ASN A 249 -11.14 4.09 -18.51
CA ASN A 249 -10.41 3.10 -19.31
C ASN A 249 -9.94 1.93 -18.44
N VAL A 250 -9.36 2.20 -17.28
CA VAL A 250 -8.94 1.18 -16.32
C VAL A 250 -10.12 0.29 -15.93
N SER A 251 -11.31 0.85 -15.67
CA SER A 251 -12.49 0.05 -15.33
C SER A 251 -12.90 -0.96 -16.43
N ARG A 252 -12.64 -0.65 -17.71
CA ARG A 252 -12.90 -1.55 -18.85
C ARG A 252 -11.87 -2.67 -18.89
N LEU A 253 -10.59 -2.32 -18.74
CA LEU A 253 -9.48 -3.27 -18.72
C LEU A 253 -9.58 -4.24 -17.54
N THR A 254 -10.05 -3.77 -16.37
CA THR A 254 -10.36 -4.63 -15.21
C THR A 254 -11.36 -5.73 -15.57
N LYS A 255 -12.46 -5.39 -16.26
CA LYS A 255 -13.48 -6.37 -16.68
C LYS A 255 -12.89 -7.39 -17.65
N GLN A 256 -12.13 -6.94 -18.64
CA GLN A 256 -11.46 -7.81 -19.61
C GLN A 256 -10.51 -8.82 -18.93
N ALA A 257 -9.72 -8.37 -17.95
CA ALA A 257 -8.82 -9.24 -17.19
C ALA A 257 -9.60 -10.26 -16.31
N HIS A 258 -10.67 -9.82 -15.63
CA HIS A 258 -11.54 -10.69 -14.82
C HIS A 258 -12.26 -11.77 -15.64
N GLU A 259 -12.69 -11.46 -16.86
CA GLU A 259 -13.27 -12.44 -17.80
C GLU A 259 -12.28 -13.58 -18.12
N LYS A 260 -10.98 -13.33 -17.92
CA LYS A 260 -9.89 -14.25 -18.18
C LYS A 260 -9.22 -14.76 -16.91
N ASP A 261 -9.91 -14.77 -15.77
CA ASP A 261 -9.41 -15.31 -14.50
C ASP A 261 -8.11 -14.65 -13.98
N VAL A 262 -7.83 -13.40 -14.37
CA VAL A 262 -6.70 -12.62 -13.84
C VAL A 262 -7.18 -11.75 -12.69
N GLN A 263 -6.44 -11.79 -11.58
CA GLN A 263 -6.70 -10.95 -10.42
C GLN A 263 -6.30 -9.50 -10.70
N VAL A 264 -7.12 -8.54 -10.28
CA VAL A 264 -6.90 -7.11 -10.52
C VAL A 264 -7.13 -6.29 -9.25
N MET A 265 -6.27 -5.31 -9.03
CA MET A 265 -6.56 -4.11 -8.24
C MET A 265 -6.39 -2.86 -9.10
N VAL A 266 -7.06 -1.79 -8.72
CA VAL A 266 -7.02 -0.50 -9.45
C VAL A 266 -6.32 0.53 -8.59
N GLU A 267 -5.39 1.27 -9.19
CA GLU A 267 -4.69 2.36 -8.50
C GLU A 267 -5.50 3.67 -8.51
N GLY A 268 -5.23 4.53 -7.54
CA GLY A 268 -5.97 5.74 -7.26
C GLY A 268 -5.11 6.84 -6.66
N PRO A 269 -5.66 8.06 -6.60
CA PRO A 269 -4.90 9.29 -6.69
C PRO A 269 -3.90 9.55 -5.57
N GLY A 270 -3.01 10.51 -5.90
CA GLY A 270 -2.00 11.10 -5.02
C GLY A 270 -2.49 12.31 -4.24
N HIS A 271 -2.75 13.46 -4.89
CA HIS A 271 -3.12 14.70 -4.19
C HIS A 271 -4.62 14.99 -4.34
N VAL A 272 -5.34 15.02 -3.22
CA VAL A 272 -6.80 15.21 -3.19
C VAL A 272 -7.16 16.04 -1.96
N PRO A 273 -7.75 17.25 -2.10
CA PRO A 273 -8.09 18.06 -0.95
C PRO A 273 -9.09 17.33 -0.05
N LEU A 274 -9.03 17.57 1.26
CA LEU A 274 -9.73 16.77 2.27
C LEU A 274 -11.23 16.54 1.99
N ASN A 275 -11.93 17.58 1.52
CA ASN A 275 -13.36 17.54 1.21
C ASN A 275 -13.71 16.64 0.01
N GLU A 276 -12.72 16.24 -0.79
CA GLU A 276 -12.90 15.47 -2.03
C GLU A 276 -12.48 14.00 -1.90
N VAL A 277 -11.75 13.63 -0.84
CA VAL A 277 -11.23 12.27 -0.65
C VAL A 277 -12.34 11.21 -0.72
N ALA A 278 -13.42 11.39 0.06
CA ALA A 278 -14.54 10.45 0.06
C ALA A 278 -15.28 10.42 -1.29
N ALA A 279 -15.42 11.57 -1.94
CA ALA A 279 -16.05 11.65 -3.26
C ALA A 279 -15.23 10.88 -4.31
N ASN A 280 -13.90 10.97 -4.24
CA ASN A 280 -13.01 10.26 -5.14
C ASN A 280 -13.15 8.73 -5.02
N VAL A 281 -13.12 8.21 -3.79
CA VAL A 281 -13.28 6.77 -3.54
C VAL A 281 -14.64 6.28 -4.04
N ARG A 282 -15.72 7.02 -3.77
CA ARG A 282 -17.07 6.68 -4.24
C ARG A 282 -17.17 6.71 -5.77
N LEU A 283 -16.54 7.69 -6.43
CA LEU A 283 -16.47 7.75 -7.88
C LEU A 283 -15.76 6.52 -8.45
N ALA A 284 -14.58 6.18 -7.94
CA ALA A 284 -13.83 5.01 -8.38
C ALA A 284 -14.64 3.71 -8.19
N LYS A 285 -15.17 3.48 -6.98
CA LYS A 285 -16.00 2.30 -6.67
C LYS A 285 -17.30 2.23 -7.49
N SER A 286 -17.84 3.36 -7.94
CA SER A 286 -19.00 3.35 -8.87
C SER A 286 -18.66 2.80 -10.26
N LEU A 287 -17.40 2.92 -10.70
CA LEU A 287 -16.91 2.44 -12.00
C LEU A 287 -16.38 1.00 -11.92
N ILE A 288 -15.63 0.69 -10.86
CA ILE A 288 -14.94 -0.59 -10.69
C ILE A 288 -15.71 -1.61 -9.82
N GLY A 289 -16.80 -1.18 -9.16
CA GLY A 289 -17.57 -2.03 -8.26
C GLY A 289 -16.79 -2.40 -7.00
N GLU A 290 -16.75 -3.69 -6.68
CA GLU A 290 -16.06 -4.21 -5.49
C GLU A 290 -14.59 -4.59 -5.73
N VAL A 291 -14.05 -4.30 -6.92
CA VAL A 291 -12.63 -4.54 -7.23
C VAL A 291 -11.75 -3.82 -6.18
N PRO A 292 -10.68 -4.48 -5.68
CA PRO A 292 -9.77 -3.87 -4.73
C PRO A 292 -9.21 -2.54 -5.22
N TYR A 293 -9.28 -1.53 -4.36
CA TYR A 293 -8.81 -0.18 -4.68
C TYR A 293 -7.55 0.14 -3.88
N TYR A 294 -6.51 0.57 -4.58
CA TYR A 294 -5.17 0.84 -4.07
C TYR A 294 -4.83 2.32 -4.25
N VAL A 295 -4.62 3.09 -3.19
CA VAL A 295 -4.42 4.55 -3.32
C VAL A 295 -3.11 5.03 -2.73
N LEU A 296 -2.51 6.06 -3.33
CA LEU A 296 -1.28 6.71 -2.85
C LEU A 296 -1.62 7.87 -1.91
N GLY A 297 -1.71 7.61 -0.62
CA GLY A 297 -2.24 8.57 0.35
C GLY A 297 -3.76 8.59 0.39
N PRO A 298 -4.45 9.67 -0.05
CA PRO A 298 -3.91 10.86 -0.73
C PRO A 298 -3.38 11.96 0.19
N LEU A 299 -2.48 12.82 -0.30
CA LEU A 299 -2.13 14.10 0.36
C LEU A 299 -3.32 15.04 0.30
N VAL A 300 -3.72 15.53 1.47
CA VAL A 300 -4.84 16.49 1.60
C VAL A 300 -4.42 17.95 1.53
N THR A 301 -3.10 18.22 1.48
CA THR A 301 -2.50 19.54 1.40
C THR A 301 -1.07 19.45 0.85
N ASP A 302 -0.67 20.45 0.05
CA ASP A 302 0.62 20.48 -0.65
C ASP A 302 1.71 21.27 0.11
N VAL A 303 1.40 21.80 1.30
CA VAL A 303 2.29 22.72 2.05
C VAL A 303 3.05 22.06 3.21
N ALA A 304 3.09 20.73 3.23
CA ALA A 304 3.60 19.94 4.35
C ALA A 304 4.85 19.10 4.03
N SER A 305 5.64 19.47 3.01
CA SER A 305 6.87 18.75 2.65
C SER A 305 7.79 18.51 3.85
N GLY A 306 8.37 17.31 3.95
CA GLY A 306 9.04 16.80 5.16
C GLY A 306 8.09 16.11 6.14
N HIS A 307 6.79 16.34 6.00
CA HIS A 307 5.71 15.79 6.82
C HIS A 307 4.59 15.19 5.96
N ASP A 308 4.86 14.84 4.71
CA ASP A 308 3.85 14.33 3.78
C ASP A 308 3.29 12.97 4.24
N HIS A 309 4.06 12.15 4.94
CA HIS A 309 3.54 10.97 5.65
C HIS A 309 2.39 11.29 6.64
N ILE A 310 2.40 12.47 7.29
CA ILE A 310 1.32 12.91 8.19
C ILE A 310 0.16 13.48 7.37
N ALA A 311 0.45 14.39 6.44
CA ALA A 311 -0.57 15.03 5.61
C ALA A 311 -1.37 13.99 4.81
N SER A 312 -0.70 12.99 4.26
CA SER A 312 -1.33 11.89 3.51
C SER A 312 -2.00 10.85 4.39
N ALA A 313 -1.53 10.58 5.61
CA ALA A 313 -2.22 9.67 6.53
C ALA A 313 -3.64 10.14 6.87
N ILE A 314 -3.89 11.45 6.86
CA ILE A 314 -5.24 12.02 7.03
C ILE A 314 -6.16 11.58 5.88
N GLY A 315 -5.70 11.75 4.63
CA GLY A 315 -6.46 11.31 3.45
C GLY A 315 -6.59 9.79 3.41
N ALA A 316 -5.53 9.05 3.72
CA ALA A 316 -5.50 7.61 3.76
C ALA A 316 -6.51 7.01 4.74
N ALA A 317 -6.69 7.62 5.92
CA ALA A 317 -7.68 7.18 6.90
C ALA A 317 -9.12 7.34 6.38
N ILE A 318 -9.43 8.47 5.71
CA ILE A 318 -10.74 8.70 5.08
C ILE A 318 -10.94 7.70 3.94
N SER A 319 -9.94 7.54 3.08
CA SER A 319 -9.94 6.56 1.99
C SER A 319 -10.25 5.15 2.48
N ALA A 320 -9.54 4.68 3.51
CA ALA A 320 -9.75 3.38 4.12
C ALA A 320 -11.17 3.23 4.69
N SER A 321 -11.69 4.28 5.35
CA SER A 321 -13.05 4.30 5.89
C SER A 321 -14.14 4.21 4.81
N GLU A 322 -13.85 4.70 3.61
CA GLU A 322 -14.76 4.69 2.45
C GLU A 322 -14.61 3.43 1.57
N GLY A 323 -13.75 2.49 1.97
CA GLY A 323 -13.64 1.18 1.31
C GLY A 323 -12.45 1.02 0.38
N VAL A 324 -11.39 1.81 0.55
CA VAL A 324 -10.06 1.48 0.02
C VAL A 324 -9.50 0.26 0.74
N ASP A 325 -8.78 -0.58 -0.01
CA ASP A 325 -8.37 -1.92 0.40
C ASP A 325 -6.86 -2.03 0.63
N LEU A 326 -6.06 -1.28 -0.13
CA LEU A 326 -4.61 -1.15 0.03
C LEU A 326 -4.23 0.34 0.04
N LEU A 327 -3.37 0.74 0.97
CA LEU A 327 -2.83 2.09 1.05
C LEU A 327 -1.34 2.06 0.70
N CYS A 328 -0.93 2.81 -0.31
CA CYS A 328 0.48 3.06 -0.56
C CYS A 328 0.93 4.14 0.39
N TYR A 329 1.94 3.83 1.19
CA TYR A 329 2.45 4.78 2.14
C TYR A 329 3.11 6.00 1.48
N LEU A 330 3.35 7.02 2.29
CA LEU A 330 4.27 8.10 1.98
C LEU A 330 5.26 8.23 3.12
N THR A 331 6.47 8.64 2.79
CA THR A 331 7.54 8.88 3.75
C THR A 331 7.67 10.38 4.06
N PRO A 332 8.40 10.77 5.12
CA PRO A 332 8.86 12.15 5.29
C PRO A 332 9.60 12.72 4.06
N SER A 333 10.25 11.86 3.28
CA SER A 333 11.10 12.25 2.14
C SER A 333 10.33 12.49 0.84
N GLU A 334 9.01 12.24 0.81
CA GLU A 334 8.19 12.51 -0.38
C GLU A 334 8.44 13.95 -0.87
N HIS A 335 8.53 14.12 -2.19
CA HIS A 335 8.88 15.38 -2.87
C HIS A 335 10.28 15.93 -2.61
N LEU A 336 11.11 15.26 -1.80
CA LEU A 336 12.41 15.78 -1.36
C LEU A 336 13.58 14.86 -1.73
N ALA A 337 13.49 13.56 -1.45
CA ALA A 337 14.58 12.61 -1.62
C ALA A 337 14.13 11.14 -1.59
N LEU A 338 15.07 10.21 -1.84
CA LEU A 338 14.87 8.80 -1.52
C LEU A 338 14.87 8.61 0.01
N PRO A 339 13.95 7.80 0.58
CA PRO A 339 13.83 7.67 2.01
C PRO A 339 14.94 6.82 2.63
N THR A 340 15.35 7.16 3.85
CA THR A 340 16.17 6.32 4.73
C THR A 340 15.34 5.18 5.38
N PRO A 341 15.97 4.14 5.96
CA PRO A 341 15.25 3.09 6.69
C PRO A 341 14.35 3.64 7.82
N GLU A 342 14.78 4.68 8.52
CA GLU A 342 14.00 5.34 9.57
C GLU A 342 12.76 6.04 9.00
N GLU A 343 12.89 6.69 7.84
CA GLU A 343 11.77 7.33 7.15
C GLU A 343 10.79 6.32 6.54
N VAL A 344 11.28 5.14 6.11
CA VAL A 344 10.44 3.99 5.74
C VAL A 344 9.61 3.53 6.94
N LYS A 345 10.24 3.38 8.12
CA LYS A 345 9.52 3.06 9.36
C LYS A 345 8.47 4.13 9.66
N ALA A 346 8.84 5.42 9.62
CA ALA A 346 7.92 6.52 9.95
C ALA A 346 6.67 6.52 9.04
N GLY A 347 6.86 6.36 7.73
CA GLY A 347 5.75 6.24 6.78
C GLY A 347 4.87 5.02 7.06
N LEU A 348 5.48 3.85 7.29
CA LEU A 348 4.73 2.60 7.52
C LEU A 348 3.88 2.68 8.80
N ILE A 349 4.42 3.24 9.89
CA ILE A 349 3.66 3.41 11.13
C ILE A 349 2.50 4.39 10.94
N ALA A 350 2.71 5.52 10.25
CA ALA A 350 1.65 6.48 9.95
C ALA A 350 0.49 5.83 9.17
N TYR A 351 0.81 4.99 8.19
CA TYR A 351 -0.18 4.32 7.37
C TYR A 351 -0.84 3.12 8.06
N ARG A 352 -0.14 2.43 8.95
CA ARG A 352 -0.77 1.41 9.80
C ARG A 352 -1.80 2.03 10.74
N ILE A 353 -1.53 3.23 11.27
CA ILE A 353 -2.50 4.01 12.04
C ILE A 353 -3.70 4.39 11.17
N ALA A 354 -3.46 4.93 9.96
CA ALA A 354 -4.54 5.31 9.04
C ALA A 354 -5.42 4.13 8.62
N ALA A 355 -4.80 2.99 8.28
CA ALA A 355 -5.47 1.72 7.95
C ALA A 355 -6.38 1.28 9.10
N HIS A 356 -5.86 1.23 10.33
CA HIS A 356 -6.62 0.84 11.51
C HIS A 356 -7.76 1.82 11.82
N ALA A 357 -7.52 3.13 11.69
CA ALA A 357 -8.55 4.15 11.86
C ALA A 357 -9.70 3.98 10.86
N GLY A 358 -9.40 3.67 9.60
CA GLY A 358 -10.40 3.31 8.60
C GLY A 358 -11.14 2.02 8.94
N ASP A 359 -10.42 0.99 9.41
CA ASP A 359 -10.99 -0.30 9.80
C ASP A 359 -11.95 -0.18 10.99
N LEU A 360 -11.74 0.77 11.92
CA LEU A 360 -12.71 1.07 12.98
C LEU A 360 -14.06 1.56 12.47
N VAL A 361 -14.11 2.08 11.23
CA VAL A 361 -15.34 2.46 10.53
C VAL A 361 -15.91 1.25 9.78
N LYS A 362 -15.12 0.61 8.90
CA LYS A 362 -15.65 -0.43 8.00
C LYS A 362 -15.74 -1.84 8.59
N LEU A 363 -14.96 -2.14 9.63
CA LEU A 363 -14.85 -3.46 10.26
C LEU A 363 -14.95 -3.37 11.80
N ARG A 364 -15.77 -2.43 12.29
CA ARG A 364 -15.85 -2.03 13.70
C ARG A 364 -15.86 -3.22 14.66
N GLU A 365 -16.69 -4.23 14.42
CA GLU A 365 -16.84 -5.40 15.30
C GLU A 365 -15.53 -6.17 15.50
N LYS A 366 -14.67 -6.22 14.48
CA LYS A 366 -13.36 -6.89 14.55
C LYS A 366 -12.27 -5.96 15.06
N ALA A 367 -12.19 -4.74 14.52
CA ALA A 367 -11.09 -3.81 14.73
C ALA A 367 -11.08 -3.22 16.16
N ILE A 368 -12.26 -2.94 16.74
CA ILE A 368 -12.39 -2.28 18.04
C ILE A 368 -11.77 -3.07 19.20
N ARG A 369 -11.60 -4.39 19.04
CA ARG A 369 -11.01 -5.27 20.07
C ARG A 369 -9.62 -4.80 20.50
N TRP A 370 -8.79 -4.38 19.54
CA TRP A 370 -7.44 -3.89 19.83
C TRP A 370 -7.48 -2.60 20.69
N ASP A 371 -8.32 -1.63 20.32
CA ASP A 371 -8.50 -0.40 21.10
C ASP A 371 -9.10 -0.65 22.49
N MET A 372 -10.00 -1.62 22.63
CA MET A 372 -10.57 -1.99 23.93
C MET A 372 -9.49 -2.54 24.87
N GLU A 373 -8.64 -3.45 24.39
CA GLU A 373 -7.54 -3.99 25.18
C GLU A 373 -6.50 -2.93 25.53
N MET A 374 -6.16 -2.05 24.59
CA MET A 374 -5.27 -0.91 24.80
C MET A 374 -5.87 0.07 25.83
N THR A 375 -7.15 0.36 25.74
CA THR A 375 -7.87 1.24 26.67
C THR A 375 -7.87 0.66 28.07
N GLU A 376 -8.12 -0.64 28.20
CA GLU A 376 -8.07 -1.31 29.49
C GLU A 376 -6.67 -1.26 30.09
N ALA A 377 -5.63 -1.57 29.31
CA ALA A 377 -4.24 -1.50 29.76
C ALA A 377 -3.85 -0.09 30.24
N ARG A 378 -4.28 0.96 29.52
CA ARG A 378 -4.09 2.37 29.93
C ARG A 378 -4.81 2.69 31.23
N ARG A 379 -6.06 2.25 31.35
CA ARG A 379 -6.92 2.54 32.51
C ARG A 379 -6.42 1.86 33.77
N THR A 380 -5.86 0.65 33.65
CA THR A 380 -5.29 -0.12 34.77
C THR A 380 -3.80 0.12 34.97
N LEU A 381 -3.20 1.03 34.19
CA LEU A 381 -1.77 1.36 34.26
C LEU A 381 -0.84 0.15 34.02
N ASN A 382 -1.33 -0.84 33.27
CA ASN A 382 -0.53 -1.99 32.85
C ASN A 382 0.36 -1.59 31.66
N TRP A 383 1.53 -1.01 31.98
CA TRP A 383 2.48 -0.50 31.00
C TRP A 383 3.03 -1.58 30.07
N GLU A 384 3.30 -2.79 30.59
CA GLU A 384 3.80 -3.90 29.79
C GLU A 384 2.79 -4.25 28.69
N LYS A 385 1.51 -4.42 29.06
CA LYS A 385 0.44 -4.70 28.10
C LYS A 385 0.19 -3.53 27.15
N GLN A 386 0.19 -2.29 27.65
CA GLN A 386 0.03 -1.10 26.81
C GLN A 386 1.15 -0.99 25.75
N ILE A 387 2.40 -1.23 26.14
CA ILE A 387 3.56 -1.21 25.24
C ILE A 387 3.43 -2.33 24.21
N ALA A 388 3.15 -3.56 24.65
CA ALA A 388 3.01 -4.72 23.76
C ALA A 388 1.88 -4.56 22.74
N LEU A 389 0.79 -3.89 23.12
CA LEU A 389 -0.34 -3.59 22.23
C LEU A 389 -0.12 -2.37 21.33
N SER A 390 0.98 -1.62 21.47
CA SER A 390 1.21 -0.44 20.62
C SER A 390 1.57 -0.86 19.19
N ILE A 391 1.21 -0.04 18.20
CA ILE A 391 1.61 -0.27 16.79
C ILE A 391 3.14 -0.26 16.65
N ASP A 392 3.84 0.52 17.47
CA ASP A 392 5.30 0.54 17.59
C ASP A 392 5.70 0.36 19.07
N PRO A 393 5.80 -0.90 19.57
CA PRO A 393 6.16 -1.17 20.95
C PRO A 393 7.54 -0.62 21.34
N GLU A 394 8.51 -0.67 20.42
CA GLU A 394 9.87 -0.17 20.67
C GLU A 394 9.87 1.34 20.95
N GLU A 395 9.13 2.11 20.15
CA GLU A 395 9.02 3.56 20.35
C GLU A 395 8.18 3.90 21.59
N ALA A 396 7.09 3.18 21.84
CA ALA A 396 6.27 3.36 23.03
C ALA A 396 7.09 3.14 24.32
N ALA A 397 7.90 2.07 24.36
CA ALA A 397 8.80 1.78 25.46
C ALA A 397 9.88 2.87 25.61
N ARG A 398 10.49 3.30 24.50
CA ARG A 398 11.51 4.36 24.50
C ARG A 398 10.98 5.68 25.06
N ILE A 399 9.79 6.11 24.62
CA ILE A 399 9.15 7.35 25.09
C ILE A 399 8.84 7.26 26.58
N HIS A 400 8.23 6.16 27.02
CA HIS A 400 7.88 5.95 28.42
C HIS A 400 9.13 5.92 29.33
N GLY A 401 10.18 5.23 28.88
CA GLY A 401 11.41 5.02 29.65
C GLY A 401 12.38 6.22 29.69
N ARG A 402 12.25 7.22 28.80
CA ARG A 402 13.31 8.23 28.57
C ARG A 402 13.72 9.09 29.79
N VAL A 403 12.82 9.31 30.74
CA VAL A 403 13.09 10.09 31.97
C VAL A 403 13.30 9.16 33.19
N GLY A 404 12.87 7.90 33.09
CA GLY A 404 12.83 6.95 34.21
C GLY A 404 11.83 7.34 35.31
N GLN A 405 11.75 6.50 36.33
CA GLN A 405 11.09 6.83 37.60
C GLN A 405 12.12 7.51 38.51
N ILE A 406 11.78 8.67 39.08
CA ILE A 406 12.65 9.35 40.03
C ILE A 406 12.49 8.67 41.40
N ASN A 407 13.58 8.41 42.12
CA ASN A 407 13.53 7.83 43.47
C ASN A 407 12.59 8.63 44.38
N GLY A 408 11.61 7.94 44.98
CA GLY A 408 10.56 8.54 45.82
C GLY A 408 9.32 9.04 45.08
N ASN A 409 9.30 8.96 43.74
CA ASN A 409 8.15 9.31 42.92
C ASN A 409 7.49 8.03 42.38
N THR A 410 6.36 7.62 42.94
CA THR A 410 5.59 6.44 42.51
C THR A 410 4.47 6.83 41.54
N VAL A 411 4.79 7.67 40.56
CA VAL A 411 3.79 8.22 39.65
C VAL A 411 3.77 7.47 38.33
N PRO A 412 2.59 7.23 37.72
CA PRO A 412 2.53 6.34 36.56
C PRO A 412 3.28 6.85 35.34
N CYS A 413 3.30 8.17 35.12
CA CYS A 413 4.02 8.78 33.99
C CYS A 413 4.43 10.23 34.33
N THR A 414 5.36 10.77 33.54
CA THR A 414 5.88 12.13 33.69
C THR A 414 4.92 13.24 33.29
N MET A 415 3.85 12.95 32.56
CA MET A 415 2.90 13.97 32.09
C MET A 415 2.03 14.54 33.22
N CYS A 416 1.40 13.67 34.01
CA CYS A 416 0.49 14.10 35.09
C CYS A 416 1.10 13.94 36.49
N GLY A 417 2.16 13.14 36.65
CA GLY A 417 2.73 12.85 37.96
C GLY A 417 1.67 12.32 38.94
N GLY A 418 1.64 12.90 40.15
CA GLY A 418 0.67 12.54 41.19
C GLY A 418 -0.77 12.90 40.85
N ALA A 419 -0.99 13.74 39.84
CA ALA A 419 -2.33 14.13 39.38
C ALA A 419 -2.94 13.12 38.38
N CYS A 420 -2.47 11.88 38.35
CA CYS A 420 -2.96 10.87 37.43
C CYS A 420 -4.44 10.55 37.69
N VAL A 421 -5.29 10.76 36.68
CA VAL A 421 -6.74 10.52 36.76
C VAL A 421 -7.09 9.06 37.10
N TYR A 422 -6.27 8.11 36.64
CA TYR A 422 -6.44 6.67 36.90
C TYR A 422 -6.01 6.26 38.32
N ILE A 423 -5.45 7.17 39.12
CA ILE A 423 -5.18 6.96 40.55
C ILE A 423 -6.11 7.82 41.40
N MET A 424 -6.13 9.14 41.15
CA MET A 424 -6.81 10.10 42.01
C MET A 424 -8.32 9.85 42.10
N LEU A 425 -9.00 9.63 40.97
CA LEU A 425 -10.46 9.44 40.99
C LEU A 425 -10.86 8.08 41.59
N PRO A 426 -10.22 6.95 41.27
CA PRO A 426 -10.47 5.69 41.97
C PRO A 426 -10.31 5.79 43.49
N GLN A 427 -9.29 6.50 43.99
CA GLN A 427 -9.11 6.73 45.44
C GLN A 427 -10.27 7.49 46.10
N GLN A 428 -11.03 8.30 45.36
CA GLN A 428 -12.24 8.98 45.87
C GLN A 428 -13.50 8.13 45.74
N ARG A 429 -13.49 7.11 44.87
CA ARG A 429 -14.64 6.24 44.59
C ARG A 429 -14.69 5.02 45.51
N TYR A 430 -13.53 4.54 45.95
CA TYR A 430 -13.40 3.40 46.85
C TYR A 430 -12.86 3.90 48.20
N ASN A 431 -13.72 3.86 49.23
CA ASN A 431 -13.47 4.51 50.52
C ASN A 431 -12.69 3.65 51.51
N THR A 432 -12.31 2.42 51.15
CA THR A 432 -11.56 1.52 52.03
C THR A 432 -10.25 1.05 51.40
N PRO A 433 -9.15 0.97 52.17
CA PRO A 433 -7.85 0.46 51.68
C PRO A 433 -7.94 -0.91 51.01
N GLU A 434 -8.82 -1.80 51.50
CA GLU A 434 -9.01 -3.17 50.99
C GLU A 434 -9.65 -3.22 49.58
N GLU A 435 -10.47 -2.23 49.22
CA GLU A 435 -11.07 -2.11 47.87
C GLU A 435 -10.06 -1.57 46.84
N ILE A 436 -9.14 -0.70 47.29
CA ILE A 436 -8.04 -0.17 46.48
C ILE A 436 -7.02 -1.28 46.20
N GLU A 437 -6.70 -2.11 47.21
CA GLU A 437 -5.75 -3.21 47.09
C GLU A 437 -6.27 -4.32 46.16
N LYS A 438 -7.57 -4.64 46.22
CA LYS A 438 -8.21 -5.59 45.28
C LYS A 438 -8.19 -5.11 43.82
N LEU A 439 -8.26 -3.81 43.56
CA LEU A 439 -8.15 -3.26 42.19
C LEU A 439 -6.72 -3.31 41.65
N GLN A 440 -5.72 -3.19 42.53
CA GLN A 440 -4.31 -3.32 42.15
C GLN A 440 -3.89 -4.79 41.97
N GLN A 441 -4.51 -5.71 42.71
CA GLN A 441 -4.22 -7.15 42.66
C GLN A 441 -5.07 -7.95 41.67
N ALA A 442 -6.20 -7.40 41.18
CA ALA A 442 -7.00 -8.00 40.11
C ALA A 442 -6.45 -7.71 38.68
N SER A 443 -5.18 -7.31 38.60
CA SER A 443 -4.45 -6.91 37.38
C SER A 443 -3.69 -8.08 36.76
#